data_AF-A0AAV0LUR1-F1
#
_entry.id   AF-A0AAV0LUR1-F1
#
_cell.length_a   1.000
_cell.length_b   1.000
_cell.length_c   1.000
_cell.angle_alpha   90.00
_cell.angle_beta   90.00
_cell.angle_gamma   90.00
#
_symmetry.space_group_name_H-M   'P 1'
#
loop_
_entity.id
_entity.type
_entity.pdbx_description
1 polymer ?
#
loop_
_entity_poly.entity_id
_entity_poly.type
_entity_poly.pdbx_seq_one_letter_code
_entity_poly.pdbx_strand_id
1 'polypeptide(L)'
;MPLLLFVLANGDSISKQGHYYYYNVSTHSSPWLKKVRNHHQQPRDPGCSRAPWICRDQGVNHHDPPGPRMQCCRNQCVDVSSDANNCGWCGISCPFTWQCCGGLCVDSNVSPFNCGKCFNRCPWGVQCSFGMCGYGGPQPPFPFPPRPPEPWPRPWPQPPFPFPPRPPQPWQPDPPGHHKERGHGISP
;
A
#
# COMPACT_ATOMS: atom_id res chain seq x y z
N MET A 1 -6.92 -21.61 60.17
CA MET A 1 -5.63 -21.16 59.62
C MET A 1 -5.41 -21.88 58.29
N PRO A 2 -5.74 -21.29 57.13
CA PRO A 2 -5.51 -21.95 55.85
C PRO A 2 -4.00 -21.95 55.58
N LEU A 3 -3.41 -23.13 55.46
CA LEU A 3 -2.02 -23.27 55.07
C LEU A 3 -1.94 -23.03 53.56
N LEU A 4 -1.52 -21.82 53.18
CA LEU A 4 -1.10 -21.46 51.84
C LEU A 4 0.11 -22.34 51.47
N LEU A 5 -0.12 -23.39 50.68
CA LEU A 5 0.95 -24.11 50.00
C LEU A 5 1.44 -23.25 48.84
N PHE A 6 2.51 -22.51 49.08
CA PHE A 6 3.30 -21.87 48.04
C PHE A 6 3.89 -22.96 47.14
N VAL A 7 3.33 -23.14 45.95
CA VAL A 7 3.99 -23.93 44.90
C VAL A 7 5.16 -23.09 44.38
N LEU A 8 6.36 -23.39 44.89
CA LEU A 8 7.59 -22.87 44.32
C LEU A 8 7.73 -23.42 42.90
N ALA A 9 7.43 -22.60 41.91
CA ALA A 9 7.83 -22.85 40.53
C ALA A 9 9.35 -22.70 40.47
N ASN A 10 10.07 -23.81 40.59
CA ASN A 10 11.51 -23.85 40.39
C ASN A 10 11.80 -23.41 38.94
N GLY A 11 12.70 -22.43 38.80
CA GLY A 11 13.03 -21.80 37.53
C GLY A 11 13.59 -22.81 36.52
N ASP A 12 12.97 -22.88 35.34
CA ASP A 12 13.43 -23.69 34.23
C ASP A 12 14.61 -23.01 33.50
N SER A 13 15.65 -23.80 33.24
CA SER A 13 16.91 -23.36 32.65
C SER A 13 16.74 -23.00 31.18
N ILE A 14 16.91 -21.72 30.84
CA ILE A 14 16.92 -21.23 29.45
C ILE A 14 18.28 -21.56 28.83
N SER A 15 18.35 -22.59 27.99
CA SER A 15 19.52 -22.81 27.12
C SER A 15 19.33 -22.07 25.80
N LYS A 16 20.18 -21.07 25.53
CA LYS A 16 20.20 -20.34 24.25
C LYS A 16 21.21 -21.00 23.31
N GLN A 17 20.74 -21.55 22.19
CA GLN A 17 21.56 -21.80 21.01
C GLN A 17 20.87 -21.16 19.80
N GLY A 18 21.28 -19.91 19.50
CA GLY A 18 20.75 -19.12 18.38
C GLY A 18 19.37 -18.49 18.64
N HIS A 19 18.65 -18.18 17.55
CA HIS A 19 17.32 -17.53 17.52
C HIS A 19 16.15 -18.48 17.85
N TYR A 20 16.41 -19.60 18.50
CA TYR A 20 15.42 -20.63 18.79
C TYR A 20 15.29 -20.83 20.29
N TYR A 21 14.07 -20.68 20.81
CA TYR A 21 13.72 -21.09 22.17
C TYR A 21 13.31 -22.57 22.13
N TYR A 22 14.24 -23.48 22.46
CA TYR A 22 13.90 -24.88 22.67
C TYR A 22 13.44 -25.08 24.11
N TYR A 23 12.15 -25.32 24.31
CA TYR A 23 11.58 -25.70 25.59
C TYR A 23 11.72 -27.22 25.72
N ASN A 24 12.58 -27.69 26.63
CA ASN A 24 12.61 -29.12 26.94
C ASN A 24 11.35 -29.45 27.76
N VAL A 25 10.41 -30.15 27.11
CA VAL A 25 9.20 -30.62 27.78
C VAL A 25 9.59 -31.77 28.70
N SER A 26 9.64 -31.47 29.99
CA SER A 26 9.75 -32.48 31.04
C SER A 26 8.70 -33.58 30.82
N THR A 27 9.09 -34.82 31.13
CA THR A 27 8.35 -36.09 30.97
C THR A 27 6.97 -36.11 31.64
N HIS A 28 6.59 -35.06 32.37
CA HIS A 28 5.37 -34.91 33.17
C HIS A 28 4.26 -34.03 32.57
N SER A 29 4.35 -33.62 31.30
CA SER A 29 3.28 -32.84 30.65
C SER A 29 2.14 -33.72 30.11
N SER A 30 0.90 -33.26 30.28
CA SER A 30 -0.30 -34.04 29.94
C SER A 30 -0.38 -34.35 28.43
N PRO A 31 -0.89 -35.54 28.03
CA PRO A 31 -0.98 -35.95 26.62
C PRO A 31 -1.77 -34.96 25.76
N TRP A 32 -2.76 -34.30 26.35
CA TRP A 32 -3.56 -33.28 25.69
C TRP A 32 -2.75 -32.00 25.43
N LEU A 33 -1.98 -31.50 26.42
CA LEU A 33 -1.10 -30.34 26.24
C LEU A 33 0.03 -30.59 25.23
N LYS A 34 0.41 -31.84 24.97
CA LYS A 34 1.34 -32.20 23.89
C LYS A 34 0.62 -32.11 22.53
N LYS A 35 -0.60 -32.65 22.42
CA LYS A 35 -1.37 -32.69 21.16
C LYS A 35 -1.79 -31.31 20.65
N VAL A 36 -2.32 -30.43 21.50
CA VAL A 36 -2.80 -29.10 21.05
C VAL A 36 -1.65 -28.14 20.77
N ARG A 37 -0.52 -28.30 21.49
CA ARG A 37 0.67 -27.50 21.27
C ARG A 37 1.45 -27.95 20.04
N ASN A 38 1.51 -29.26 19.74
CA ASN A 38 2.12 -29.77 18.51
C ASN A 38 1.48 -29.20 17.23
N HIS A 39 0.18 -28.86 17.24
CA HIS A 39 -0.47 -28.18 16.11
C HIS A 39 -0.08 -26.70 15.96
N HIS A 40 0.37 -26.04 17.04
CA HIS A 40 0.86 -24.66 17.07
C HIS A 40 2.40 -24.54 17.12
N GLN A 41 3.11 -25.65 17.25
CA GLN A 41 4.56 -25.75 17.38
C GLN A 41 5.25 -26.11 16.07
N GLN A 42 4.60 -25.99 14.91
CA GLN A 42 5.42 -25.85 13.71
C GLN A 42 6.16 -24.52 13.88
N PRO A 43 7.49 -24.54 14.09
CA PRO A 43 8.25 -23.32 14.10
C PRO A 43 7.95 -22.69 12.75
N ARG A 44 7.39 -21.48 12.72
CA ARG A 44 7.27 -20.74 11.48
C ARG A 44 8.70 -20.63 10.98
N ASP A 45 9.02 -21.33 9.90
CA ASP A 45 10.36 -21.31 9.34
C ASP A 45 10.80 -19.86 9.18
N PRO A 46 12.07 -19.49 9.44
CA PRO A 46 12.53 -18.10 9.39
C PRO A 46 12.50 -17.44 8.00
N GLY A 47 11.68 -17.92 7.05
CA GLY A 47 11.57 -17.40 5.72
C GLY A 47 10.42 -18.03 4.94
N CYS A 48 10.48 -17.89 3.62
CA CYS A 48 9.38 -18.22 2.73
C CYS A 48 9.50 -19.59 2.03
N SER A 49 10.57 -20.36 2.26
CA SER A 49 10.85 -21.62 1.53
C SER A 49 9.75 -22.67 1.66
N ARG A 50 9.12 -22.81 2.84
CA ARG A 50 8.00 -23.73 3.08
C ARG A 50 6.64 -23.07 2.94
N ALA A 51 6.61 -21.74 2.85
CA ALA A 51 5.39 -20.95 2.73
C ALA A 51 5.56 -19.76 1.77
N PRO A 52 5.70 -19.99 0.43
CA PRO A 52 5.97 -18.91 -0.52
C PRO A 52 4.87 -17.83 -0.57
N TRP A 53 3.65 -18.20 -0.22
CA TRP A 53 2.49 -17.29 -0.18
C TRP A 53 2.64 -16.17 0.85
N ILE A 54 3.50 -16.33 1.87
CA ILE A 54 3.75 -15.29 2.88
C ILE A 54 4.32 -14.00 2.27
N CYS A 55 5.06 -14.11 1.18
CA CYS A 55 5.62 -12.95 0.49
C CYS A 55 4.54 -12.12 -0.21
N ARG A 56 3.46 -12.76 -0.66
CA ARG A 56 2.37 -12.07 -1.37
C ARG A 56 1.60 -11.09 -0.48
N ASP A 57 1.57 -11.35 0.81
CA ASP A 57 0.85 -10.54 1.81
C ASP A 57 1.66 -9.31 2.27
N GLN A 58 2.97 -9.29 2.01
CA GLN A 58 3.86 -8.19 2.43
C GLN A 58 3.88 -7.00 1.46
N GLY A 59 3.21 -7.10 0.31
CA GLY A 59 3.22 -6.09 -0.77
C GLY A 59 1.94 -5.29 -0.96
N VAL A 60 0.91 -5.53 -0.14
CA VAL A 60 -0.41 -4.90 -0.30
C VAL A 60 -0.60 -3.74 0.67
N ASN A 61 -0.13 -2.55 0.27
CA ASN A 61 -0.80 -1.33 0.68
C ASN A 61 -1.97 -1.14 -0.30
N HIS A 62 -3.20 -1.42 0.13
CA HIS A 62 -4.41 -1.44 -0.71
C HIS A 62 -4.82 -0.06 -1.31
N HIS A 63 -3.96 0.96 -1.24
CA HIS A 63 -4.27 2.33 -1.62
C HIS A 63 -3.39 2.93 -2.74
N ASP A 64 -2.40 2.21 -3.27
CA ASP A 64 -1.45 2.78 -4.25
C ASP A 64 -1.20 1.87 -5.50
N PRO A 65 -0.88 2.47 -6.66
CA PRO A 65 -0.72 1.80 -7.96
C PRO A 65 0.54 0.89 -8.00
N PRO A 66 0.71 0.10 -9.08
CA PRO A 66 0.77 -1.36 -8.95
C PRO A 66 1.73 -1.79 -7.82
N GLY A 67 1.16 -2.38 -6.77
CA GLY A 67 1.94 -2.78 -5.60
C GLY A 67 3.11 -3.72 -5.95
N PRO A 68 4.17 -3.70 -5.13
CA PRO A 68 5.37 -4.50 -5.35
C PRO A 68 5.00 -5.99 -5.48
N ARG A 69 5.58 -6.64 -6.49
CA ARG A 69 5.38 -8.08 -6.73
C ARG A 69 6.39 -8.85 -5.89
N MET A 70 6.03 -9.18 -4.67
CA MET A 70 6.89 -9.99 -3.81
C MET A 70 6.83 -11.48 -4.18
N GLN A 71 8.01 -12.08 -4.38
CA GLN A 71 8.19 -13.51 -4.62
C GLN A 71 9.21 -14.09 -3.65
N CYS A 72 9.06 -15.37 -3.30
CA CYS A 72 10.03 -16.07 -2.50
C CYS A 72 11.25 -16.46 -3.35
N CYS A 73 12.38 -15.78 -3.13
CA CYS A 73 13.67 -16.07 -3.75
C CYS A 73 14.66 -16.51 -2.66
N ARG A 74 15.19 -17.74 -2.74
CA ARG A 74 16.20 -18.28 -1.80
C ARG A 74 15.83 -18.09 -0.31
N ASN A 75 14.60 -18.46 0.06
CA ASN A 75 14.04 -18.33 1.42
C ASN A 75 13.81 -16.88 1.89
N GLN A 76 13.92 -15.88 1.02
CA GLN A 76 13.64 -14.47 1.32
C GLN A 76 12.56 -13.92 0.39
N CYS A 77 11.74 -13.01 0.89
CA CYS A 77 10.77 -12.29 0.05
C CYS A 77 11.50 -11.14 -0.65
N VAL A 78 11.47 -11.16 -1.98
CA VAL A 78 12.13 -10.18 -2.84
C VAL A 78 11.09 -9.54 -3.75
N ASP A 79 11.19 -8.23 -3.97
CA ASP A 79 10.36 -7.52 -4.93
C ASP A 79 10.88 -7.74 -6.36
N VAL A 80 10.24 -8.63 -7.09
CA VAL A 80 10.62 -8.92 -8.48
C VAL A 80 10.21 -7.80 -9.45
N SER A 81 9.50 -6.77 -8.99
CA SER A 81 9.10 -5.64 -9.84
C SER A 81 10.14 -4.53 -9.94
N SER A 82 11.08 -4.47 -8.98
CA SER A 82 12.08 -3.41 -8.86
C SER A 82 13.52 -3.90 -8.63
N ASP A 83 13.71 -5.14 -8.16
CA ASP A 83 15.05 -5.70 -7.96
C ASP A 83 15.71 -6.04 -9.31
N ALA A 84 16.80 -5.35 -9.62
CA ALA A 84 17.60 -5.56 -10.83
C ALA A 84 18.24 -6.96 -10.91
N ASN A 85 18.36 -7.70 -9.80
CA ASN A 85 18.92 -9.06 -9.77
C ASN A 85 17.85 -10.16 -9.76
N ASN A 86 16.58 -9.79 -9.63
CA ASN A 86 15.45 -10.70 -9.60
C ASN A 86 14.27 -10.14 -10.42
N CYS A 87 14.56 -9.51 -11.56
CA CYS A 87 13.60 -8.75 -12.32
C CYS A 87 12.60 -9.66 -13.05
N GLY A 88 11.32 -9.51 -12.72
CA GLY A 88 10.22 -10.34 -13.19
C GLY A 88 10.13 -11.68 -12.46
N TRP A 89 11.25 -12.37 -12.26
CA TRP A 89 11.38 -13.66 -11.59
C TRP A 89 12.73 -13.79 -10.86
N CYS A 90 12.78 -14.67 -9.86
CA CYS A 90 14.00 -14.93 -9.10
C CYS A 90 15.19 -15.35 -9.99
N GLY A 91 16.35 -14.73 -9.79
CA GLY A 91 17.60 -15.04 -10.50
C GLY A 91 17.72 -14.43 -11.89
N ILE A 92 16.71 -13.70 -12.38
CA ILE A 92 16.82 -12.92 -13.61
C ILE A 92 17.46 -11.57 -13.28
N SER A 93 18.69 -11.36 -13.75
CA SER A 93 19.39 -10.09 -13.59
C SER A 93 19.30 -9.25 -14.86
N CYS A 94 19.09 -7.94 -14.69
CA CYS A 94 19.09 -7.00 -15.79
C CYS A 94 20.50 -6.79 -16.35
N PRO A 95 20.63 -6.51 -17.66
CA PRO A 95 21.90 -6.14 -18.27
C PRO A 95 22.55 -4.92 -17.59
N PHE A 96 23.85 -4.74 -17.78
CA PHE A 96 24.59 -3.60 -17.24
C PHE A 96 23.92 -2.28 -17.66
N THR A 97 23.78 -1.34 -16.72
CA THR A 97 23.05 -0.05 -16.81
C THR A 97 21.52 -0.09 -16.88
N TRP A 98 20.91 -1.26 -17.04
CA TRP A 98 19.45 -1.37 -17.12
C TRP A 98 18.83 -1.43 -15.73
N GLN A 99 17.60 -0.93 -15.62
CA GLN A 99 16.82 -0.93 -14.38
C GLN A 99 15.66 -1.91 -14.50
N CYS A 100 15.25 -2.50 -13.38
CA CYS A 100 14.03 -3.29 -13.33
C CYS A 100 12.82 -2.38 -13.09
N CYS A 101 11.93 -2.30 -14.08
CA CYS A 101 10.72 -1.49 -14.00
C CYS A 101 9.49 -2.37 -14.25
N GLY A 102 8.72 -2.61 -13.19
CA GLY A 102 7.50 -3.42 -13.27
C GLY A 102 7.78 -4.89 -13.61
N GLY A 103 8.97 -5.39 -13.30
CA GLY A 103 9.40 -6.76 -13.62
C GLY A 103 9.94 -6.92 -15.03
N LEU A 104 10.25 -5.82 -15.71
CA LEU A 104 10.93 -5.82 -17.01
C LEU A 104 12.22 -5.01 -16.92
N CYS A 105 13.30 -5.55 -17.48
CA CYS A 105 14.54 -4.81 -17.61
C CYS A 105 14.38 -3.76 -18.72
N VAL A 106 14.66 -2.51 -18.39
CA VAL A 106 14.57 -1.39 -19.32
C VAL A 106 15.84 -0.53 -19.25
N ASP A 107 16.27 -0.02 -20.39
CA ASP A 107 17.32 1.00 -20.46
C ASP A 107 16.72 2.37 -20.17
N SER A 108 16.88 2.85 -18.95
CA SER A 108 16.37 4.16 -18.55
C SER A 108 17.11 5.33 -19.23
N ASN A 109 18.23 5.09 -19.91
CA ASN A 109 18.97 6.16 -20.57
C ASN A 109 18.34 6.60 -21.90
N VAL A 110 17.62 5.69 -22.56
CA VAL A 110 17.06 5.89 -23.90
C VAL A 110 15.56 5.60 -23.98
N SER A 111 14.98 4.94 -22.98
CA SER A 111 13.55 4.61 -22.98
C SER A 111 12.70 5.88 -22.83
N PRO A 112 11.83 6.22 -23.80
CA PRO A 112 10.94 7.38 -23.69
C PRO A 112 9.83 7.20 -22.64
N PHE A 113 9.61 5.96 -22.16
CA PHE A 113 8.60 5.63 -21.15
C PHE A 113 9.19 5.42 -19.74
N ASN A 114 10.52 5.32 -19.63
CA ASN A 114 11.24 5.07 -18.37
C ASN A 114 12.50 5.94 -18.27
N CYS A 115 12.42 7.19 -18.72
CA CYS A 115 13.60 8.04 -18.88
C CYS A 115 14.17 8.46 -17.52
N GLY A 116 15.39 8.05 -17.21
CA GLY A 116 16.09 8.31 -15.93
C GLY A 116 15.55 7.54 -14.73
N LYS A 117 14.27 7.16 -14.74
CA LYS A 117 13.60 6.35 -13.71
C LYS A 117 12.41 5.59 -14.29
N CYS A 118 11.99 4.52 -13.61
CA CYS A 118 10.82 3.75 -13.98
C CYS A 118 9.55 4.61 -14.11
N PHE A 119 8.75 4.29 -15.13
CA PHE A 119 7.46 4.94 -15.43
C PHE A 119 7.54 6.45 -15.68
N ASN A 120 8.73 6.99 -15.98
CA ASN A 120 8.90 8.38 -16.34
C ASN A 120 8.83 8.56 -17.86
N ARG A 121 7.65 8.95 -18.34
CA ARG A 121 7.42 9.22 -19.76
C ARG A 121 7.84 10.64 -20.12
N CYS A 122 8.65 10.79 -21.16
CA CYS A 122 8.96 12.11 -21.71
C CYS A 122 7.74 12.73 -22.40
N PRO A 123 7.64 14.08 -22.47
CA PRO A 123 6.60 14.75 -23.22
C PRO A 123 6.56 14.29 -24.69
N TRP A 124 5.40 14.46 -25.34
CA TRP A 124 5.24 14.01 -26.71
C TRP A 124 6.29 14.64 -27.65
N GLY A 125 6.95 13.81 -28.45
CA GLY A 125 8.00 14.26 -29.37
C GLY A 125 9.36 14.55 -28.73
N VAL A 126 9.51 14.39 -27.42
CA VAL A 126 10.77 14.60 -26.71
C VAL A 126 11.53 13.27 -26.58
N GLN A 127 12.78 13.27 -27.05
CA GLN A 127 13.65 12.10 -26.93
C GLN A 127 14.23 11.98 -25.52
N CYS A 128 14.45 10.74 -25.09
CA CYS A 128 15.21 10.44 -23.88
C CYS A 128 16.66 10.17 -24.28
N SER A 129 17.59 10.95 -23.72
CA SER A 129 19.03 10.77 -23.94
C SER A 129 19.75 10.89 -22.61
N PHE A 130 20.63 9.94 -22.28
CA PHE A 130 21.37 9.89 -21.02
C PHE A 130 20.47 10.00 -19.77
N GLY A 131 19.25 9.47 -19.85
CA GLY A 131 18.28 9.48 -18.75
C GLY A 131 17.58 10.82 -18.54
N MET A 132 17.68 11.72 -19.51
CA MET A 132 17.06 13.05 -19.46
C MET A 132 16.20 13.30 -20.70
N CYS A 133 14.98 13.76 -20.47
CA CYS A 133 14.09 14.17 -21.55
C CYS A 133 14.61 15.47 -22.19
N GLY A 134 14.83 15.45 -23.50
CA GLY A 134 15.23 16.64 -24.27
C GLY A 134 16.71 16.99 -24.17
N TYR A 135 17.55 16.11 -23.62
CA TYR A 135 18.99 16.35 -23.57
C TYR A 135 19.59 16.41 -24.99
N GLY A 136 20.17 17.56 -25.33
CA GLY A 136 20.83 17.80 -26.62
C GLY A 136 19.89 18.09 -27.81
N GLY A 137 18.58 18.16 -27.60
CA GLY A 137 17.61 18.51 -28.64
C GLY A 137 17.11 19.95 -28.54
N PRO A 138 16.50 20.52 -29.60
CA PRO A 138 15.63 21.67 -29.41
C PRO A 138 14.54 21.23 -28.45
N GLN A 139 14.44 21.90 -27.31
CA GLN A 139 13.37 21.66 -26.34
C GLN A 139 12.04 21.72 -27.10
N PRO A 140 11.02 20.89 -26.77
CA PRO A 140 9.69 21.08 -27.33
C PRO A 140 9.33 22.56 -27.11
N PRO A 141 8.57 23.20 -28.01
CA PRO A 141 8.21 24.59 -27.81
C PRO A 141 7.52 24.69 -26.45
N PHE A 142 8.26 25.17 -25.45
CA PHE A 142 7.66 25.80 -24.30
C PHE A 142 6.68 26.80 -24.91
N PRO A 143 5.40 26.85 -24.48
CA PRO A 143 4.58 27.99 -24.83
C PRO A 143 5.32 29.22 -24.31
N PHE A 144 6.00 29.90 -25.23
CA PHE A 144 6.53 31.24 -25.05
C PHE A 144 5.45 32.17 -25.60
N PRO A 145 4.96 33.12 -24.80
CA PRO A 145 5.44 33.50 -23.46
C PRO A 145 5.02 32.49 -22.35
N PRO A 146 5.85 32.34 -21.29
CA PRO A 146 5.45 31.58 -20.10
C PRO A 146 4.10 32.09 -19.59
N ARG A 147 3.25 31.18 -19.09
CA ARG A 147 1.98 31.60 -18.46
C ARG A 147 2.34 32.60 -17.35
N PRO A 148 1.78 33.83 -17.37
CA PRO A 148 2.05 34.81 -16.32
C PRO A 148 1.82 34.16 -14.95
N PRO A 149 2.63 34.48 -13.92
CA PRO A 149 2.35 34.01 -12.57
C PRO A 149 0.90 34.38 -12.24
N GLU A 150 0.12 33.40 -11.81
CA GLU A 150 -1.27 33.62 -11.43
C GLU A 150 -1.28 34.73 -10.37
N PRO A 151 -2.00 35.86 -10.59
CA PRO A 151 -2.09 36.87 -9.57
C PRO A 151 -2.86 36.27 -8.39
N TRP A 152 -2.18 36.08 -7.26
CA TRP A 152 -2.84 35.75 -6.00
C TRP A 152 -3.45 37.02 -5.38
N PRO A 153 -4.64 36.92 -4.76
CA PRO A 153 -5.75 36.05 -5.11
C PRO A 153 -6.65 36.76 -6.14
N ARG A 154 -7.37 35.97 -6.93
CA ARG A 154 -8.59 36.47 -7.59
C ARG A 154 -9.45 37.09 -6.46
N PRO A 155 -9.80 38.38 -6.49
CA PRO A 155 -10.92 38.83 -5.69
C PRO A 155 -12.07 37.92 -6.09
N TRP A 156 -12.74 37.33 -5.11
CA TRP A 156 -14.05 36.72 -5.32
C TRP A 156 -14.82 37.59 -6.31
N PRO A 157 -15.43 37.05 -7.39
CA PRO A 157 -16.40 37.85 -8.11
C PRO A 157 -17.39 38.31 -7.05
N GLN A 158 -17.39 39.61 -6.79
CA GLN A 158 -18.26 40.18 -5.77
C GLN A 158 -19.66 39.77 -6.22
N PRO A 159 -20.42 39.01 -5.41
CA PRO A 159 -21.79 38.73 -5.78
C PRO A 159 -22.44 40.09 -6.02
N PRO A 160 -23.11 40.30 -7.17
CA PRO A 160 -23.77 41.57 -7.41
C PRO A 160 -24.73 41.75 -6.24
N PHE A 161 -24.51 42.75 -5.38
CA PHE A 161 -25.35 43.00 -4.21
C PHE A 161 -26.82 42.85 -4.58
N PRO A 162 -27.53 41.80 -4.12
CA PRO A 162 -28.96 41.79 -4.17
C PRO A 162 -29.44 42.12 -2.76
N PHE A 163 -30.14 43.24 -2.61
CA PHE A 163 -31.03 43.38 -1.47
C PHE A 163 -32.00 42.16 -1.39
N PRO A 164 -32.56 41.84 -0.21
CA PRO A 164 -32.54 40.52 0.44
C PRO A 164 -33.76 39.62 0.18
N PRO A 165 -33.69 38.30 0.42
CA PRO A 165 -34.87 37.50 0.74
C PRO A 165 -35.25 37.62 2.23
N ARG A 166 -36.55 37.68 2.48
CA ARG A 166 -37.25 37.82 3.77
C ARG A 166 -36.78 36.76 4.80
N PRO A 167 -36.64 37.09 6.10
CA PRO A 167 -36.36 36.08 7.12
C PRO A 167 -37.47 35.02 7.17
N PRO A 168 -37.12 33.73 7.34
CA PRO A 168 -38.10 32.67 7.53
C PRO A 168 -38.95 32.94 8.77
N GLN A 169 -40.25 32.66 8.71
CA GLN A 169 -41.13 32.73 9.88
C GLN A 169 -40.70 31.69 10.93
N PRO A 170 -40.78 31.99 12.24
CA PRO A 170 -40.56 30.97 13.28
C PRO A 170 -41.55 29.82 13.12
N TRP A 171 -41.07 28.59 13.23
CA TRP A 171 -41.91 27.39 13.25
C TRP A 171 -42.92 27.47 14.39
N GLN A 172 -44.21 27.56 14.06
CA GLN A 172 -45.28 27.23 15.00
C GLN A 172 -45.47 25.71 14.95
N PRO A 173 -45.53 24.99 16.09
CA PRO A 173 -45.82 23.57 16.08
C PRO A 173 -47.20 23.33 15.48
N ASP A 174 -47.31 22.41 14.53
CA ASP A 174 -48.61 21.97 14.02
C ASP A 174 -49.42 21.34 15.17
N PRO A 175 -50.71 21.69 15.32
CA PRO A 175 -51.58 21.06 16.30
C PRO A 175 -51.73 19.56 15.98
N PRO A 176 -51.82 18.69 17.00
CA PRO A 176 -51.80 17.25 16.80
C PRO A 176 -53.03 16.78 16.02
N GLY A 177 -52.75 16.27 14.82
CA GLY A 177 -53.42 15.15 14.14
C GLY A 177 -54.90 15.30 13.78
N HIS A 178 -55.23 15.05 12.51
CA HIS A 178 -56.29 14.12 12.17
C HIS A 178 -56.12 13.63 10.72
N HIS A 179 -56.19 12.31 10.57
CA HIS A 179 -56.29 11.49 9.37
C HIS A 179 -57.03 12.17 8.18
N LYS A 180 -56.66 11.83 6.93
CA LYS A 180 -57.41 10.86 6.10
C LYS A 180 -57.08 10.97 4.59
N GLU A 181 -56.61 9.83 4.07
CA GLU A 181 -56.82 9.21 2.75
C GLU A 181 -56.30 9.80 1.42
N ARG A 182 -55.65 8.87 0.71
CA ARG A 182 -55.28 8.87 -0.72
C ARG A 182 -56.52 8.98 -1.61
N GLY A 183 -56.42 9.79 -2.66
CA GLY A 183 -57.42 9.85 -3.74
C GLY A 183 -56.77 10.24 -5.07
N HIS A 184 -57.01 9.41 -6.08
CA HIS A 184 -56.55 9.49 -7.47
C HIS A 184 -57.15 10.67 -8.26
N GLY A 185 -56.54 11.00 -9.41
CA GLY A 185 -57.18 11.75 -10.51
C GLY A 185 -56.17 12.57 -11.33
N ILE A 186 -55.56 12.00 -12.39
CA ILE A 186 -55.95 12.09 -13.81
C ILE A 186 -56.03 13.52 -14.34
N SER A 187 -55.06 13.87 -15.19
CA SER A 187 -55.06 15.03 -16.09
C SER A 187 -55.80 14.70 -17.40
N PRO A 188 -56.57 15.62 -17.98
CA PRO A 188 -56.85 15.63 -19.42
C PRO A 188 -55.62 16.07 -20.24
#